data_AF-A0A6G4AQC5-F1
#
_entry.id   AF-A0A6G4AQC5-F1
#
_cell.length_a   1.000
_cell.length_b   1.000
_cell.length_c   1.000
_cell.angle_alpha   90.00
_cell.angle_beta   90.00
_cell.angle_gamma   90.00
#
_symmetry.space_group_name_H-M   'P 1'
#
loop_
_entity.id
_entity.type
_entity.pdbx_description
1 polymer ?
#
loop_
_entity_poly.entity_id
_entity_poly.type
_entity_poly.pdbx_seq_one_letter_code
_entity_poly.pdbx_strand_id
1 'polypeptide(L)'
;MADPALDASRTQVARQVAHWAAAAERLRNLDEMASSQAWAGLESYLGISVRRHLTGVVDRLLGQAAVLRAELETAETGQALELVRRHVLAFTRRYLRAEITVDFYTDAIQTRTSPRIAGLLRACDTLAYRSLAQALDRLDRPTPIVLSYVDTGLGASILKAGLRLWDGASESPAAAIKIARHNLLRPTALIHEAGHQFAHACAWTEELATALRRDLPPGAAEPWAGWASEVAADAFAFVHTGYASVAALHDVVTGETVDVHRVIPGDPHPPAYLRVLLGVQMCRTCYGAGPWDDLAEAWIAAHPVRDTAPGTDAFLRDCLPVLAEVVRLSIDTPMKAFAGRSLSALVPPARAHPKALDDLERRLGPALYNSMHWIWTEALRLLALTGLRVATQPGRASETLRVQEEWMLRLGAAVPAA
;
A
#
# COMPACT_ATOMS: atom_id res chain seq x y z
N MET A 1 36.10 48.52 20.79
CA MET A 1 35.23 48.76 19.61
C MET A 1 34.75 47.41 19.13
N ALA A 2 33.45 47.21 18.99
CA ALA A 2 32.90 45.97 18.46
C ALA A 2 33.38 45.77 17.01
N ASP A 3 33.68 44.53 16.62
CA ASP A 3 34.06 44.17 15.26
C ASP A 3 32.81 44.20 14.35
N PRO A 4 32.70 45.16 13.40
CA PRO A 4 31.51 45.31 12.57
C PRO A 4 31.18 44.05 11.75
N ALA A 5 32.19 43.25 11.38
CA ALA A 5 31.99 42.01 10.63
C ALA A 5 31.40 40.91 11.51
N LEU A 6 31.77 40.88 12.79
CA LEU A 6 31.22 39.97 13.79
C LEU A 6 29.75 40.29 14.09
N ASP A 7 29.42 41.56 14.28
CA ASP A 7 28.04 42.03 14.53
C ASP A 7 27.12 41.76 13.33
N ALA A 8 27.62 41.99 12.11
CA ALA A 8 26.89 41.65 10.89
C ALA A 8 26.64 40.14 10.79
N SER A 9 27.66 39.31 11.06
CA SER A 9 27.55 37.85 11.04
C SER A 9 26.56 37.34 12.08
N ARG A 10 26.62 37.85 13.32
CA ARG A 10 25.67 37.51 14.39
C ARG A 10 24.25 37.83 13.97
N THR A 11 24.02 39.02 13.42
CA THR A 11 22.69 39.46 12.98
C THR A 11 22.12 38.53 11.90
N GLN A 12 22.94 38.12 10.92
CA GLN A 12 22.47 37.20 9.87
C GLN A 12 22.16 35.80 10.41
N VAL A 13 23.02 35.25 11.27
CA VAL A 13 22.77 33.94 11.89
C VAL A 13 21.52 34.00 12.77
N ALA A 14 21.37 35.05 13.58
CA ALA A 14 20.20 35.26 14.43
C ALA A 14 18.89 35.30 13.63
N ARG A 15 18.88 36.00 12.49
CA ARG A 15 17.73 36.03 11.59
C ARG A 15 17.38 34.64 11.05
N GLN A 16 18.38 33.83 10.69
CA GLN A 16 18.15 32.46 10.22
C GLN A 16 17.62 31.55 11.33
N VAL A 17 18.19 31.62 12.54
CA VAL A 17 17.71 30.88 13.71
C VAL A 17 16.26 31.24 14.02
N ALA A 18 15.94 32.54 14.06
CA ALA A 18 14.58 33.03 14.32
C ALA A 18 13.59 32.55 13.24
N HIS A 19 13.95 32.65 11.97
CA HIS A 19 13.12 32.20 10.86
C HIS A 19 12.79 30.71 10.94
N TRP A 20 13.80 29.85 11.10
CA TRP A 20 13.62 28.40 11.10
C TRP A 20 12.95 27.89 12.38
N ALA A 21 13.21 28.52 13.52
CA ALA A 21 12.51 28.19 14.75
C ALA A 21 11.02 28.59 14.69
N ALA A 22 10.70 29.74 14.09
CA ALA A 22 9.31 30.13 13.85
C ALA A 22 8.62 29.22 12.84
N ALA A 23 9.33 28.75 11.81
CA ALA A 23 8.81 27.75 10.89
C ALA A 23 8.48 26.43 11.59
N ALA A 24 9.36 25.94 12.47
CA ALA A 24 9.10 24.74 13.26
C ALA A 24 7.88 24.88 14.18
N GLU A 25 7.64 26.06 14.77
CA GLU A 25 6.44 26.30 15.60
C GLU A 25 5.15 26.24 14.78
N ARG A 26 5.17 26.67 13.51
CA ARG A 26 3.99 26.59 12.63
C ARG A 26 3.55 25.15 12.37
N LEU A 27 4.48 24.21 12.29
CA LEU A 27 4.17 22.77 12.10
C LEU A 27 3.40 22.16 13.28
N ARG A 28 3.35 22.84 14.44
CA ARG A 28 2.65 22.35 15.63
C ARG A 28 1.14 22.34 15.46
N ASN A 29 0.58 23.22 14.62
CA ASN A 29 -0.86 23.30 14.43
C ASN A 29 -1.34 22.34 13.33
N LEU A 30 -1.43 21.05 13.67
CA LEU A 30 -1.89 20.00 12.74
C LEU A 30 -3.32 20.24 12.21
N ASP A 31 -4.14 21.00 12.93
CA ASP A 31 -5.52 21.32 12.52
C ASP A 31 -5.59 22.45 11.47
N GLU A 32 -4.52 23.23 11.30
CA GLU A 32 -4.36 24.14 10.15
C GLU A 32 -4.02 23.38 8.86
N MET A 33 -3.40 22.20 8.98
CA MET A 33 -2.92 21.39 7.85
C MET A 33 -3.94 20.36 7.38
N ALA A 34 -4.73 19.81 8.30
CA ALA A 34 -5.89 18.98 7.97
C ALA A 34 -7.11 19.41 8.79
N SER A 35 -8.24 19.57 8.13
CA SER A 35 -9.47 20.07 8.75
C SER A 35 -9.94 19.14 9.89
N SER A 36 -10.56 19.71 10.92
CA SER A 36 -11.13 18.92 12.03
C SER A 36 -12.13 17.88 11.55
N GLN A 37 -12.85 18.15 10.46
CA GLN A 37 -13.74 17.18 9.83
C GLN A 37 -12.99 16.00 9.19
N ALA A 38 -11.84 16.24 8.55
CA ALA A 38 -11.01 15.18 7.99
C ALA A 38 -10.43 14.28 9.09
N TRP A 39 -9.99 14.88 10.20
CA TRP A 39 -9.54 14.16 11.39
C TRP A 39 -10.65 13.29 12.02
N ALA A 40 -11.85 13.85 12.21
CA ALA A 40 -13.03 13.09 12.64
C ALA A 40 -13.44 12.00 11.63
N GLY A 41 -12.92 12.08 10.40
CA GLY A 41 -13.08 11.06 9.38
C GLY A 41 -12.27 9.79 9.65
N LEU A 42 -11.32 9.78 10.57
CA LEU A 42 -10.52 8.62 10.96
C LEU A 42 -11.21 7.77 12.03
N GLU A 43 -10.78 6.52 12.18
CA GLU A 43 -11.09 5.71 13.36
C GLU A 43 -10.29 6.24 14.58
N SER A 44 -10.86 6.20 15.78
CA SER A 44 -10.26 6.88 16.95
C SER A 44 -8.83 6.45 17.26
N TYR A 45 -8.52 5.16 17.22
CA TYR A 45 -7.17 4.67 17.49
C TYR A 45 -6.17 5.14 16.42
N LEU A 46 -6.59 5.21 15.15
CA LEU A 46 -5.77 5.66 14.04
C LEU A 46 -5.47 7.15 14.18
N GLY A 47 -6.49 7.97 14.45
CA GLY A 47 -6.34 9.40 14.70
C GLY A 47 -5.39 9.68 15.86
N ILE A 48 -5.54 8.97 16.98
CA ILE A 48 -4.65 9.10 18.14
C ILE A 48 -3.21 8.72 17.79
N SER A 49 -3.01 7.59 17.10
CA SER A 49 -1.67 7.10 16.75
C SER A 49 -0.93 8.08 15.82
N VAL A 50 -1.59 8.52 14.74
CA VAL A 50 -1.00 9.46 13.78
C VAL A 50 -0.73 10.82 14.44
N ARG A 51 -1.69 11.38 15.20
CA ARG A 51 -1.48 12.65 15.91
C ARG A 51 -0.29 12.57 16.86
N ARG A 52 -0.23 11.52 17.69
CA ARG A 52 0.90 11.31 18.62
C ARG A 52 2.23 11.26 17.89
N HIS A 53 2.28 10.55 16.77
CA HIS A 53 3.49 10.47 15.96
C HIS A 53 3.91 11.83 15.41
N LEU A 54 2.99 12.55 14.76
CA LEU A 54 3.25 13.88 14.18
C LEU A 54 3.66 14.91 15.24
N THR A 55 2.97 14.95 16.37
CA THR A 55 3.37 15.79 17.52
C THR A 55 4.79 15.45 17.98
N GLY A 56 5.13 14.17 18.08
CA GLY A 56 6.49 13.75 18.45
C GLY A 56 7.56 14.16 17.43
N VAL A 57 7.26 14.19 16.13
CA VAL A 57 8.17 14.72 15.09
C VAL A 57 8.42 16.22 15.31
N VAL A 58 7.35 16.99 15.53
CA VAL A 58 7.43 18.45 15.74
C VAL A 58 8.13 18.78 17.05
N ASP A 59 7.83 18.08 18.15
CA ASP A 59 8.45 18.32 19.46
C ASP A 59 9.98 18.11 19.43
N ARG A 60 10.45 17.09 18.68
CA ARG A 60 11.90 16.89 18.46
C ARG A 60 12.53 18.06 17.72
N LEU A 61 11.83 18.61 16.72
CA LEU A 61 12.30 19.76 15.95
C LEU A 61 12.33 21.03 16.82
N LEU A 62 11.32 21.25 17.65
CA LEU A 62 11.27 22.37 18.59
C LEU A 62 12.38 22.29 19.65
N GLY A 63 12.66 21.10 20.17
CA GLY A 63 13.80 20.87 21.07
C GLY A 63 15.13 21.25 20.41
N GLN A 64 15.34 20.89 19.14
CA GLN A 64 16.55 21.29 18.40
C GLN A 64 16.62 22.79 18.12
N ALA A 65 15.48 23.43 17.88
CA ALA A 65 15.42 24.88 17.71
C ALA A 65 15.79 25.62 19.00
N ALA A 66 15.37 25.11 20.16
CA ALA A 66 15.74 25.65 21.47
C ALA A 66 17.26 25.55 21.72
N VAL A 67 17.87 24.40 21.40
CA VAL A 67 19.33 24.22 21.47
C VAL A 67 20.05 25.25 20.59
N LEU A 68 19.59 25.43 19.35
CA LEU A 68 20.19 26.37 18.40
C LEU A 68 20.10 27.83 18.86
N ARG A 69 19.01 28.21 19.54
CA ARG A 69 18.87 29.54 20.16
C ARG A 69 19.88 29.73 21.31
N ALA A 70 20.02 28.73 22.18
CA ALA A 70 20.99 28.78 23.28
C ALA A 70 22.46 28.83 22.76
N GLU A 71 22.78 28.07 21.71
CA GLU A 71 24.11 28.13 21.06
C GLU A 71 24.40 29.53 20.50
N LEU A 72 23.41 30.18 19.87
CA LEU A 72 23.56 31.54 19.35
C LEU A 72 23.79 32.58 20.47
N GLU A 73 23.09 32.44 21.60
CA GLU A 73 23.22 33.34 22.76
C GLU A 73 24.64 33.28 23.35
N THR A 74 25.22 32.08 23.41
CA THR A 74 26.57 31.85 23.97
C THR A 74 27.71 32.03 22.96
N ALA A 75 27.43 32.16 21.66
CA ALA A 75 28.45 32.27 20.63
C ALA A 75 29.09 33.65 20.63
N GLU A 76 30.24 33.84 21.29
CA GLU A 76 30.92 35.15 21.40
C GLU A 76 31.95 35.43 20.29
N THR A 77 32.41 34.40 19.57
CA THR A 77 33.48 34.52 18.56
C THR A 77 32.98 34.24 17.14
N GLY A 78 33.72 34.70 16.13
CA GLY A 78 33.39 34.42 14.72
C GLY A 78 33.41 32.92 14.39
N GLN A 79 34.29 32.16 15.02
CA GLN A 79 34.33 30.69 14.89
C GLN A 79 33.09 30.03 15.51
N ALA A 80 32.65 30.51 16.69
CA ALA A 80 31.44 30.04 17.33
C ALA A 80 30.20 30.35 16.47
N LEU A 81 30.09 31.56 15.91
CA LEU A 81 29.00 31.93 15.00
C LEU A 81 28.99 31.08 13.72
N GLU A 82 30.16 30.76 13.17
CA GLU A 82 30.26 29.86 12.02
C GLU A 82 29.81 28.43 12.37
N LEU A 83 30.10 27.95 13.58
CA LEU A 83 29.58 26.67 14.07
C LEU A 83 28.05 26.69 14.17
N VAL A 84 27.48 27.74 14.78
CA VAL A 84 26.01 27.92 14.84
C VAL A 84 25.42 27.97 13.43
N ARG A 85 26.05 28.66 12.48
CA ARG A 85 25.60 28.70 11.08
C ARG A 85 25.58 27.31 10.44
N ARG A 86 26.56 26.45 10.71
CA ARG A 86 26.55 25.06 10.25
C ARG A 86 25.43 24.24 10.89
N HIS A 87 25.17 24.46 12.17
CA HIS A 87 24.06 23.84 12.88
C HIS A 87 22.70 24.33 12.35
N VAL A 88 22.56 25.60 11.97
CA VAL A 88 21.38 26.12 11.24
C VAL A 88 21.17 25.33 9.95
N LEU A 89 22.20 25.13 9.13
CA LEU A 89 22.06 24.36 7.88
C LEU A 89 21.66 22.90 8.11
N ALA A 90 22.18 22.28 9.18
CA ALA A 90 21.76 20.94 9.58
C ALA A 90 20.31 20.92 10.06
N PHE A 91 19.90 21.93 10.84
CA PHE A 91 18.53 22.13 11.28
C PHE A 91 17.58 22.31 10.10
N THR A 92 17.91 23.15 9.12
CA THR A 92 17.10 23.35 7.90
C THR A 92 16.84 22.05 7.16
N ARG A 93 17.86 21.20 6.99
CA ARG A 93 17.67 19.88 6.36
C ARG A 93 16.76 18.97 7.17
N ARG A 94 16.80 19.04 8.50
CA ARG A 94 15.90 18.29 9.38
C ARG A 94 14.48 18.83 9.34
N TYR A 95 14.31 20.16 9.34
CA TYR A 95 13.02 20.83 9.16
C TYR A 95 12.34 20.34 7.87
N LEU A 96 13.02 20.41 6.72
CA LEU A 96 12.43 20.00 5.43
C LEU A 96 11.99 18.54 5.42
N ARG A 97 12.75 17.67 6.11
CA ARG A 97 12.40 16.24 6.24
C ARG A 97 11.20 16.00 7.17
N ALA A 98 11.12 16.76 8.26
CA ALA A 98 9.99 16.74 9.17
C ALA A 98 8.72 17.27 8.48
N GLU A 99 8.84 18.38 7.74
CA GLU A 99 7.77 18.97 6.94
C GLU A 99 7.20 17.97 5.94
N ILE A 100 8.04 17.30 5.13
CA ILE A 100 7.59 16.22 4.22
C ILE A 100 6.79 15.13 4.96
N THR A 101 7.22 14.76 6.17
CA THR A 101 6.55 13.73 6.96
C THR A 101 5.19 14.21 7.46
N VAL A 102 5.11 15.44 7.97
CA VAL A 102 3.86 16.04 8.43
C VAL A 102 2.90 16.22 7.27
N ASP A 103 3.34 16.87 6.18
CA ASP A 103 2.57 17.13 4.97
C ASP A 103 1.98 15.84 4.40
N PHE A 104 2.79 14.79 4.25
CA PHE A 104 2.32 13.51 3.72
C PHE A 104 1.10 12.97 4.48
N TYR A 105 1.17 12.96 5.81
CA TYR A 105 0.08 12.43 6.64
C TYR A 105 -1.12 13.37 6.67
N THR A 106 -0.91 14.68 6.78
CA THR A 106 -2.00 15.65 6.80
C THR A 106 -2.73 15.68 5.45
N ASP A 107 -2.00 15.63 4.33
CA ASP A 107 -2.58 15.55 3.00
C ASP A 107 -3.38 14.25 2.83
N ALA A 108 -2.82 13.11 3.23
CA ALA A 108 -3.53 11.82 3.19
C ALA A 108 -4.84 11.84 4.00
N ILE A 109 -4.82 12.44 5.19
CA ILE A 109 -6.02 12.62 6.02
C ILE A 109 -7.02 13.56 5.34
N GLN A 110 -6.54 14.68 4.79
CA GLN A 110 -7.33 15.71 4.13
C GLN A 110 -8.09 15.20 2.90
N THR A 111 -7.72 14.04 2.35
CA THR A 111 -8.50 13.36 1.29
C THR A 111 -9.90 12.93 1.74
N ARG A 112 -10.21 12.94 3.05
CA ARG A 112 -11.53 12.67 3.64
C ARG A 112 -12.46 13.89 3.54
N THR A 113 -12.68 14.35 2.32
CA THR A 113 -13.32 15.65 2.00
C THR A 113 -14.82 15.72 2.27
N SER A 114 -15.49 14.60 2.47
CA SER A 114 -16.92 14.55 2.80
C SER A 114 -17.23 13.33 3.67
N PRO A 115 -18.38 13.31 4.40
CA PRO A 115 -18.78 12.16 5.20
C PRO A 115 -18.84 10.85 4.41
N ARG A 116 -19.24 10.93 3.14
CA ARG A 116 -19.29 9.79 2.22
C ARG A 116 -17.89 9.26 1.89
N ILE A 117 -16.97 10.12 1.46
CA ILE A 117 -15.59 9.71 1.15
C ILE A 117 -14.87 9.21 2.40
N ALA A 118 -15.06 9.87 3.54
CA ALA A 118 -14.52 9.42 4.82
C ALA A 118 -15.03 8.01 5.19
N GLY A 119 -16.33 7.74 5.00
CA GLY A 119 -16.91 6.42 5.22
C GLY A 119 -16.31 5.34 4.31
N LEU A 120 -16.11 5.64 3.02
CA LEU A 120 -15.47 4.71 2.09
C LEU A 120 -14.01 4.44 2.42
N LEU A 121 -13.26 5.48 2.82
CA LEU A 121 -11.86 5.33 3.21
C LEU A 121 -11.72 4.54 4.52
N ARG A 122 -12.60 4.73 5.51
CA ARG A 122 -12.63 3.85 6.70
C ARG A 122 -12.94 2.41 6.35
N ALA A 123 -13.85 2.17 5.39
CA ALA A 123 -14.10 0.82 4.90
C ALA A 123 -12.84 0.20 4.26
N CYS A 124 -12.05 1.01 3.53
CA CYS A 124 -10.75 0.59 3.00
C CYS A 124 -9.75 0.29 4.12
N ASP A 125 -9.62 1.18 5.11
CA ASP A 125 -8.77 1.00 6.30
C ASP A 125 -9.08 -0.35 6.97
N THR A 126 -10.37 -0.63 7.18
CA THR A 126 -10.85 -1.88 7.75
C THR A 126 -10.57 -3.08 6.84
N LEU A 127 -10.79 -3.00 5.53
CA LEU A 127 -10.53 -4.12 4.59
C LEU A 127 -9.05 -4.52 4.58
N ALA A 128 -8.15 -3.55 4.46
CA ALA A 128 -6.71 -3.78 4.48
C ALA A 128 -6.23 -4.28 5.85
N TYR A 129 -6.72 -3.70 6.94
CA TYR A 129 -6.40 -4.19 8.28
C TYR A 129 -6.84 -5.65 8.47
N ARG A 130 -8.04 -6.00 8.02
CA ARG A 130 -8.58 -7.36 8.16
C ARG A 130 -7.85 -8.38 7.31
N SER A 131 -7.40 -8.04 6.11
CA SER A 131 -6.61 -8.97 5.30
C SER A 131 -5.29 -9.28 6.00
N LEU A 132 -4.62 -8.25 6.53
CA LEU A 132 -3.40 -8.39 7.34
C LEU A 132 -3.65 -9.23 8.59
N ALA A 133 -4.65 -8.89 9.40
CA ALA A 133 -4.98 -9.58 10.65
C ALA A 133 -5.27 -11.07 10.43
N GLN A 134 -6.01 -11.41 9.38
CA GLN A 134 -6.34 -12.80 9.08
C GLN A 134 -5.08 -13.67 8.89
N ALA A 135 -3.98 -13.11 8.39
CA ALA A 135 -2.72 -13.82 8.20
C ALA A 135 -1.73 -13.64 9.38
N LEU A 136 -1.53 -12.41 9.85
CA LEU A 136 -0.55 -12.06 10.90
C LEU A 136 -0.94 -12.59 12.29
N ASP A 137 -2.23 -12.58 12.64
CA ASP A 137 -2.68 -13.08 13.94
C ASP A 137 -2.37 -14.59 14.06
N ARG A 138 -2.44 -15.34 12.95
CA ARG A 138 -2.07 -16.77 12.93
C ARG A 138 -0.58 -17.01 13.10
N LEU A 139 0.24 -15.99 12.93
CA LEU A 139 1.69 -16.01 13.10
C LEU A 139 2.13 -15.36 14.42
N ASP A 140 1.17 -15.00 15.29
CA ASP A 140 1.41 -14.25 16.53
C ASP A 140 2.19 -12.95 16.29
N ARG A 141 1.94 -12.29 15.14
CA ARG A 141 2.56 -11.02 14.77
C ARG A 141 1.57 -9.87 14.93
N PRO A 142 2.02 -8.70 15.39
CA PRO A 142 1.14 -7.53 15.50
C PRO A 142 0.68 -7.08 14.11
N THR A 143 -0.62 -6.83 13.98
CA THR A 143 -1.20 -6.26 12.77
C THR A 143 -1.02 -4.74 12.78
N PRO A 144 -0.35 -4.14 11.79
CA PRO A 144 -0.16 -2.69 11.74
C PRO A 144 -1.49 -1.97 11.46
N ILE A 145 -1.61 -0.75 11.97
CA ILE A 145 -2.73 0.13 11.62
C ILE A 145 -2.61 0.57 10.16
N VAL A 146 -3.74 0.83 9.50
CA VAL A 146 -3.79 1.20 8.08
C VAL A 146 -4.42 2.58 7.92
N LEU A 147 -3.84 3.39 7.03
CA LEU A 147 -4.39 4.69 6.59
C LEU A 147 -4.54 4.71 5.08
N SER A 148 -5.75 4.57 4.59
CA SER A 148 -6.08 4.70 3.16
C SER A 148 -6.33 6.16 2.81
N TYR A 149 -5.95 6.58 1.61
CA TYR A 149 -6.19 7.94 1.12
C TYR A 149 -6.38 7.96 -0.39
N VAL A 150 -7.08 8.98 -0.91
CA VAL A 150 -7.31 9.13 -2.35
C VAL A 150 -6.27 10.06 -2.97
N ASP A 151 -5.67 9.63 -4.08
CA ASP A 151 -4.79 10.48 -4.86
C ASP A 151 -4.95 10.16 -6.36
N THR A 152 -4.24 10.93 -7.20
CA THR A 152 -4.16 10.79 -8.64
C THR A 152 -3.32 9.58 -9.07
N GLY A 153 -3.43 9.22 -10.35
CA GLY A 153 -2.68 8.13 -10.97
C GLY A 153 -3.53 6.90 -11.30
N LEU A 154 -2.87 5.92 -11.93
CA LEU A 154 -3.49 4.70 -12.43
C LEU A 154 -3.56 3.58 -11.38
N GLY A 155 -2.61 3.56 -10.42
CA GLY A 155 -2.46 2.46 -9.46
C GLY A 155 -2.50 2.90 -8.00
N ALA A 156 -2.65 1.92 -7.12
CA ALA A 156 -2.43 2.05 -5.69
C ALA A 156 -0.91 2.13 -5.39
N SER A 157 -0.56 2.49 -4.16
CA SER A 157 0.82 2.42 -3.66
C SER A 157 0.84 2.49 -2.15
N ILE A 158 1.86 1.91 -1.51
CA ILE A 158 1.98 1.87 -0.06
C ILE A 158 3.26 2.51 0.48
N LEU A 159 3.11 3.29 1.56
CA LEU A 159 4.18 3.53 2.54
C LEU A 159 3.96 2.57 3.72
N LYS A 160 4.79 1.54 3.80
CA LYS A 160 4.63 0.45 4.79
C LYS A 160 4.84 0.96 6.22
N ALA A 161 4.05 0.44 7.16
CA ALA A 161 4.25 0.63 8.59
C ALA A 161 5.63 0.10 9.01
N GLY A 162 6.30 0.81 9.92
CA GLY A 162 7.64 0.44 10.39
C GLY A 162 8.79 0.84 9.46
N LEU A 163 8.51 1.38 8.27
CA LEU A 163 9.59 1.93 7.44
C LEU A 163 10.08 3.26 7.98
N ARG A 164 11.40 3.45 7.95
CA ARG A 164 12.02 4.72 8.33
C ARG A 164 11.54 5.85 7.41
N LEU A 165 11.04 6.92 8.01
CA LEU A 165 10.53 8.11 7.31
C LEU A 165 11.64 9.09 6.94
N TRP A 166 11.26 10.14 6.20
CA TRP A 166 12.17 11.18 5.72
C TRP A 166 12.89 11.91 6.85
N ASP A 167 12.26 12.05 8.02
CA ASP A 167 12.89 12.64 9.23
C ASP A 167 14.11 11.84 9.71
N GLY A 168 14.25 10.58 9.27
CA GLY A 168 15.39 9.70 9.53
C GLY A 168 15.46 9.18 10.98
N ALA A 169 14.52 9.58 11.83
CA ALA A 169 14.47 9.24 13.25
C ALA A 169 13.20 8.47 13.62
N SER A 170 12.15 8.59 12.81
CA SER A 170 10.87 7.92 13.06
C SER A 170 10.55 6.88 12.01
N GLU A 171 9.68 5.96 12.40
CA GLU A 171 9.11 4.96 11.52
C GLU A 171 7.66 5.31 11.21
N SER A 172 7.19 4.87 10.04
CA SER A 172 5.82 5.06 9.59
C SER A 172 4.83 4.50 10.62
N PRO A 173 3.99 5.34 11.26
CA PRO A 173 3.05 4.91 12.30
C PRO A 173 1.94 4.01 11.76
N ALA A 174 1.67 4.07 10.45
CA ALA A 174 0.64 3.32 9.77
C ALA A 174 1.16 2.78 8.43
N ALA A 175 0.50 1.75 7.91
CA ALA A 175 0.58 1.38 6.52
C ALA A 175 -0.30 2.37 5.74
N ALA A 176 0.31 3.38 5.14
CA ALA A 176 -0.43 4.39 4.39
C ALA A 176 -0.60 3.93 2.94
N ILE A 177 -1.84 3.67 2.53
CA ILE A 177 -2.18 3.09 1.22
C ILE A 177 -2.94 4.10 0.37
N LYS A 178 -2.34 4.47 -0.76
CA LYS A 178 -2.97 5.29 -1.79
C LYS A 178 -3.98 4.45 -2.56
N ILE A 179 -5.15 5.01 -2.82
CA ILE A 179 -6.18 4.45 -3.70
C ILE A 179 -6.46 5.44 -4.82
N ALA A 180 -6.37 5.00 -6.08
CA ALA A 180 -6.77 5.82 -7.21
C ALA A 180 -8.29 6.06 -7.19
N ARG A 181 -8.73 7.27 -7.51
CA ARG A 181 -10.15 7.66 -7.45
C ARG A 181 -11.10 6.70 -8.18
N HIS A 182 -10.71 6.22 -9.36
CA HIS A 182 -11.53 5.31 -10.16
C HIS A 182 -11.62 3.89 -9.58
N ASN A 183 -10.73 3.53 -8.65
CA ASN A 183 -10.67 2.22 -7.99
C ASN A 183 -11.25 2.23 -6.56
N LEU A 184 -11.77 3.36 -6.07
CA LEU A 184 -12.30 3.44 -4.70
C LEU A 184 -13.44 2.44 -4.44
N LEU A 185 -14.26 2.15 -5.46
CA LEU A 185 -15.33 1.15 -5.39
C LEU A 185 -14.90 -0.25 -5.88
N ARG A 186 -13.63 -0.43 -6.25
CA ARG A 186 -13.03 -1.72 -6.60
C ARG A 186 -11.68 -1.89 -5.88
N PRO A 187 -11.65 -1.86 -4.53
CA PRO A 187 -10.41 -1.79 -3.78
C PRO A 187 -9.71 -3.15 -3.66
N THR A 188 -9.56 -3.91 -4.74
CA THR A 188 -8.74 -5.13 -4.75
C THR A 188 -7.25 -4.78 -4.78
N ALA A 189 -6.87 -3.70 -5.47
CA ALA A 189 -5.51 -3.15 -5.44
C ALA A 189 -5.07 -2.76 -4.01
N LEU A 190 -5.98 -2.31 -3.16
CA LEU A 190 -5.72 -2.08 -1.74
C LEU A 190 -5.23 -3.36 -1.03
N ILE A 191 -5.76 -4.53 -1.38
CA ILE A 191 -5.34 -5.80 -0.79
C ILE A 191 -3.96 -6.22 -1.33
N HIS A 192 -3.64 -5.88 -2.58
CA HIS A 192 -2.29 -6.03 -3.12
C HIS A 192 -1.28 -5.19 -2.31
N GLU A 193 -1.58 -3.92 -2.06
CA GLU A 193 -0.74 -3.06 -1.22
C GLU A 193 -0.59 -3.60 0.21
N ALA A 194 -1.66 -4.12 0.80
CA ALA A 194 -1.59 -4.84 2.08
C ALA A 194 -0.69 -6.08 1.99
N GLY A 195 -0.64 -6.75 0.84
CA GLY A 195 0.29 -7.85 0.56
C GLY A 195 1.76 -7.44 0.67
N HIS A 196 2.14 -6.25 0.21
CA HIS A 196 3.49 -5.73 0.45
C HIS A 196 3.78 -5.50 1.93
N GLN A 197 2.80 -5.01 2.69
CA GLN A 197 2.93 -4.86 4.14
C GLN A 197 3.11 -6.22 4.83
N PHE A 198 2.30 -7.22 4.45
CA PHE A 198 2.40 -8.58 4.98
C PHE A 198 3.77 -9.20 4.67
N ALA A 199 4.22 -9.09 3.42
CA ALA A 199 5.51 -9.63 2.99
C ALA A 199 6.67 -8.98 3.75
N HIS A 200 6.61 -7.67 3.99
CA HIS A 200 7.58 -6.96 4.80
C HIS A 200 7.57 -7.42 6.26
N ALA A 201 6.39 -7.49 6.88
CA ALA A 201 6.23 -7.90 8.29
C ALA A 201 6.72 -9.33 8.57
N CYS A 202 6.69 -10.20 7.55
CA CYS A 202 7.13 -11.58 7.65
C CYS A 202 8.53 -11.84 7.08
N ALA A 203 9.19 -10.83 6.50
CA ALA A 203 10.42 -10.99 5.70
C ALA A 203 10.28 -12.01 4.55
N TRP A 204 9.09 -12.09 3.94
CA TRP A 204 8.73 -13.09 2.95
C TRP A 204 9.40 -12.85 1.59
N THR A 205 9.56 -11.59 1.16
CA THR A 205 10.07 -11.25 -0.17
C THR A 205 11.42 -11.91 -0.49
N GLU A 206 12.38 -11.83 0.43
CA GLU A 206 13.72 -12.41 0.25
C GLU A 206 13.70 -13.94 0.23
N GLU A 207 12.85 -14.55 1.06
CA GLU A 207 12.68 -16.00 1.11
C GLU A 207 12.05 -16.51 -0.19
N LEU A 208 11.01 -15.83 -0.69
CA LEU A 208 10.38 -16.14 -1.97
C LEU A 208 11.35 -15.97 -3.13
N ALA A 209 12.11 -14.85 -3.19
CA ALA A 209 13.13 -14.63 -4.21
C ALA A 209 14.18 -15.75 -4.22
N THR A 210 14.59 -16.21 -3.04
CA THR A 210 15.55 -17.32 -2.89
C THR A 210 14.95 -18.64 -3.37
N ALA A 211 13.67 -18.91 -3.06
CA ALA A 211 12.98 -20.10 -3.54
C ALA A 211 12.83 -20.10 -5.07
N LEU A 212 12.44 -18.96 -5.66
CA LEU A 212 12.33 -18.77 -7.11
C LEU A 212 13.69 -18.96 -7.79
N ARG A 213 14.78 -18.38 -7.26
CA ARG A 213 16.14 -18.59 -7.79
C ARG A 213 16.58 -20.05 -7.80
N ARG A 214 16.19 -20.80 -6.77
CA ARG A 214 16.60 -22.19 -6.58
C ARG A 214 15.81 -23.16 -7.47
N ASP A 215 14.49 -22.97 -7.55
CA ASP A 215 13.58 -23.98 -8.07
C ASP A 215 13.12 -23.72 -9.52
N LEU A 216 13.43 -22.55 -10.08
CA LEU A 216 13.14 -22.23 -11.49
C LEU A 216 14.36 -22.47 -12.39
N PRO A 217 14.15 -22.74 -13.70
CA PRO A 217 15.25 -22.86 -14.65
C PRO A 217 16.01 -21.54 -14.85
N PRO A 218 17.30 -21.58 -15.24
CA PRO A 218 18.16 -20.38 -15.31
C PRO A 218 17.59 -19.21 -16.13
N GLY A 219 16.86 -19.48 -17.22
CA GLY A 219 16.25 -18.44 -18.07
C GLY A 219 15.10 -17.66 -17.41
N ALA A 220 14.50 -18.20 -16.35
CA ALA A 220 13.35 -17.61 -15.65
C ALA A 220 13.63 -17.27 -14.18
N ALA A 221 14.62 -17.93 -13.56
CA ALA A 221 14.93 -17.83 -12.14
C ALA A 221 15.23 -16.40 -11.66
N GLU A 222 16.18 -15.72 -12.30
CA GLU A 222 16.59 -14.38 -11.88
C GLU A 222 15.50 -13.31 -12.09
N PRO A 223 14.82 -13.25 -13.25
CA PRO A 223 13.69 -12.33 -13.45
C PRO A 223 12.59 -12.49 -12.40
N TRP A 224 12.10 -13.71 -12.18
CA TRP A 224 11.02 -13.97 -11.22
C TRP A 224 11.44 -13.64 -9.79
N ALA A 225 12.69 -13.90 -9.43
CA ALA A 225 13.20 -13.52 -8.12
C ALA A 225 13.32 -12.00 -7.94
N GLY A 226 13.69 -11.27 -8.99
CA GLY A 226 13.65 -9.80 -9.01
C GLY A 226 12.25 -9.22 -8.82
N TRP A 227 11.21 -9.99 -9.18
CA TRP A 227 9.82 -9.61 -9.03
C TRP A 227 9.12 -10.19 -7.79
N ALA A 228 9.88 -10.80 -6.86
CA ALA A 228 9.31 -11.49 -5.72
C ALA A 228 8.41 -10.60 -4.85
N SER A 229 8.66 -9.28 -4.79
CA SER A 229 7.81 -8.35 -4.05
C SER A 229 6.41 -8.23 -4.63
N GLU A 230 6.30 -8.19 -5.96
CA GLU A 230 5.02 -8.11 -6.68
C GLU A 230 4.32 -9.47 -6.67
N VAL A 231 5.05 -10.57 -6.91
CA VAL A 231 4.48 -11.92 -6.85
C VAL A 231 3.90 -12.20 -5.46
N ALA A 232 4.59 -11.80 -4.39
CA ALA A 232 4.09 -11.93 -3.02
C ALA A 232 2.78 -11.14 -2.80
N ALA A 233 2.74 -9.89 -3.27
CA ALA A 233 1.58 -9.03 -3.12
C ALA A 233 0.37 -9.50 -3.96
N ASP A 234 0.60 -9.95 -5.18
CA ASP A 234 -0.42 -10.55 -6.05
C ASP A 234 -0.98 -11.84 -5.46
N ALA A 235 -0.13 -12.72 -4.95
CA ALA A 235 -0.55 -13.95 -4.28
C ALA A 235 -1.38 -13.65 -3.02
N PHE A 236 -0.98 -12.65 -2.22
CA PHE A 236 -1.74 -12.22 -1.04
C PHE A 236 -3.12 -11.66 -1.43
N ALA A 237 -3.19 -10.79 -2.44
CA ALA A 237 -4.46 -10.29 -2.95
C ALA A 237 -5.36 -11.41 -3.48
N PHE A 238 -4.78 -12.36 -4.20
CA PHE A 238 -5.47 -13.51 -4.77
C PHE A 238 -6.06 -14.44 -3.69
N VAL A 239 -5.31 -14.82 -2.64
CA VAL A 239 -5.86 -15.73 -1.61
C VAL A 239 -7.03 -15.10 -0.83
N HIS A 240 -7.13 -13.77 -0.80
CA HIS A 240 -8.25 -13.05 -0.18
C HIS A 240 -9.41 -12.79 -1.14
N THR A 241 -9.14 -12.46 -2.40
CA THR A 241 -10.16 -11.92 -3.33
C THR A 241 -10.41 -12.77 -4.58
N GLY A 242 -9.62 -13.82 -4.77
CA GLY A 242 -9.75 -14.77 -5.87
C GLY A 242 -9.64 -14.09 -7.24
N TYR A 243 -10.55 -14.43 -8.15
CA TYR A 243 -10.55 -13.88 -9.51
C TYR A 243 -10.77 -12.35 -9.56
N ALA A 244 -11.31 -11.74 -8.50
CA ALA A 244 -11.56 -10.30 -8.46
C ALA A 244 -10.26 -9.47 -8.57
N SER A 245 -9.17 -9.85 -7.90
CA SER A 245 -7.89 -9.14 -8.05
C SER A 245 -7.28 -9.34 -9.42
N VAL A 246 -7.43 -10.52 -10.01
CA VAL A 246 -6.90 -10.85 -11.35
C VAL A 246 -7.58 -10.02 -12.43
N ALA A 247 -8.92 -9.97 -12.41
CA ALA A 247 -9.69 -9.16 -13.35
C ALA A 247 -9.41 -7.65 -13.17
N ALA A 248 -9.29 -7.18 -11.93
CA ALA A 248 -8.95 -5.78 -11.66
C ALA A 248 -7.53 -5.42 -12.11
N LEU A 249 -6.56 -6.32 -11.94
CA LEU A 249 -5.20 -6.13 -12.44
C LEU A 249 -5.20 -5.99 -13.96
N HIS A 250 -5.88 -6.90 -14.66
CA HIS A 250 -6.05 -6.84 -16.11
C HIS A 250 -6.56 -5.46 -16.58
N ASP A 251 -7.60 -4.93 -15.94
CA ASP A 251 -8.18 -3.62 -16.29
C ASP A 251 -7.19 -2.46 -16.10
N VAL A 252 -6.24 -2.57 -15.17
CA VAL A 252 -5.25 -1.52 -14.86
C VAL A 252 -4.03 -1.57 -15.78
N VAL A 253 -3.58 -2.77 -16.17
CA VAL A 253 -2.34 -2.97 -16.93
C VAL A 253 -2.55 -3.14 -18.43
N THR A 254 -3.80 -3.06 -18.90
CA THR A 254 -4.12 -3.06 -20.33
C THR A 254 -3.47 -1.85 -21.01
N GLY A 255 -2.81 -2.07 -22.15
CA GLY A 255 -2.11 -1.05 -22.90
C GLY A 255 -1.77 -1.50 -24.32
N GLU A 256 -0.93 -0.75 -25.03
CA GLU A 256 -0.42 -1.20 -26.33
C GLU A 256 0.44 -2.45 -26.17
N THR A 257 0.44 -3.34 -27.18
CA THR A 257 1.21 -4.60 -27.14
C THR A 257 2.68 -4.42 -26.83
N VAL A 258 3.29 -3.29 -27.23
CA VAL A 258 4.68 -2.96 -26.89
C VAL A 258 4.86 -2.72 -25.39
N ASP A 259 3.93 -2.03 -24.74
CA ASP A 259 3.98 -1.73 -23.31
C ASP A 259 3.66 -2.96 -22.47
N VAL A 260 2.70 -3.78 -22.91
CA VAL A 260 2.28 -5.00 -22.20
C VAL A 260 3.40 -6.03 -22.08
N HIS A 261 4.28 -6.09 -23.09
CA HIS A 261 5.43 -6.99 -23.11
C HIS A 261 6.73 -6.36 -22.58
N ARG A 262 6.70 -5.08 -22.21
CA ARG A 262 7.90 -4.33 -21.86
C ARG A 262 8.55 -4.91 -20.60
N VAL A 263 9.81 -5.31 -20.72
CA VAL A 263 10.69 -5.66 -19.60
C VAL A 263 11.59 -4.46 -19.32
N ILE A 264 11.54 -3.93 -18.10
CA ILE A 264 12.40 -2.82 -17.67
C ILE A 264 13.44 -3.39 -16.69
N PRO A 265 14.75 -3.34 -17.00
CA PRO A 265 15.78 -3.82 -16.08
C PRO A 265 15.73 -3.12 -14.73
N GLY A 266 15.70 -3.90 -13.65
CA GLY A 266 15.62 -3.39 -12.27
C GLY A 266 14.23 -2.94 -11.82
N ASP A 267 13.22 -2.99 -12.71
CA ASP A 267 11.83 -2.77 -12.34
C ASP A 267 11.31 -3.99 -11.54
N PRO A 268 10.75 -3.79 -10.35
CA PRO A 268 10.18 -4.89 -9.56
C PRO A 268 8.92 -5.51 -10.21
N HIS A 269 8.35 -4.90 -11.24
CA HIS A 269 7.15 -5.40 -11.90
C HIS A 269 7.47 -6.40 -13.01
N PRO A 270 6.85 -7.60 -13.00
CA PRO A 270 6.77 -8.43 -14.18
C PRO A 270 6.08 -7.66 -15.32
N PRO A 271 6.44 -7.92 -16.60
CA PRO A 271 5.66 -7.44 -17.73
C PRO A 271 4.18 -7.75 -17.53
N ALA A 272 3.32 -6.80 -17.87
CA ALA A 272 1.87 -6.94 -17.72
C ALA A 272 1.35 -8.26 -18.31
N TYR A 273 1.94 -8.67 -19.45
CA TYR A 273 1.64 -9.94 -20.11
C TYR A 273 1.76 -11.15 -19.17
N LEU A 274 2.92 -11.28 -18.50
CA LEU A 274 3.19 -12.39 -17.57
C LEU A 274 2.38 -12.24 -16.29
N ARG A 275 2.21 -11.02 -15.79
CA ARG A 275 1.53 -10.76 -14.52
C ARG A 275 0.04 -11.14 -14.57
N VAL A 276 -0.64 -10.81 -15.66
CA VAL A 276 -2.05 -11.22 -15.88
C VAL A 276 -2.15 -12.75 -15.98
N LEU A 277 -1.27 -13.39 -16.77
CA LEU A 277 -1.27 -14.84 -16.94
C LEU A 277 -0.88 -15.59 -15.65
N LEU A 278 -0.05 -14.99 -14.79
CA LEU A 278 0.21 -15.50 -13.44
C LEU A 278 -1.07 -15.53 -12.61
N GLY A 279 -1.87 -14.45 -12.60
CA GLY A 279 -3.15 -14.41 -11.90
C GLY A 279 -4.16 -15.43 -12.44
N VAL A 280 -4.20 -15.62 -13.76
CA VAL A 280 -4.98 -16.72 -14.38
C VAL A 280 -4.47 -18.08 -13.89
N GLN A 281 -3.16 -18.29 -13.85
CA GLN A 281 -2.58 -19.56 -13.39
C GLN A 281 -2.87 -19.82 -11.91
N MET A 282 -2.95 -18.78 -11.06
CA MET A 282 -3.42 -18.90 -9.67
C MET A 282 -4.86 -19.42 -9.64
N CYS A 283 -5.75 -18.85 -10.46
CA CYS A 283 -7.14 -19.31 -10.54
C CYS A 283 -7.22 -20.77 -11.02
N ARG A 284 -6.48 -21.13 -12.08
CA ARG A 284 -6.43 -22.51 -12.59
C ARG A 284 -5.97 -23.51 -11.55
N THR A 285 -4.91 -23.17 -10.81
CA THR A 285 -4.31 -24.04 -9.80
C THR A 285 -5.25 -24.23 -8.61
N CYS A 286 -5.91 -23.16 -8.15
CA CYS A 286 -6.76 -23.24 -6.95
C CYS A 286 -8.22 -23.62 -7.23
N TYR A 287 -8.75 -23.32 -8.41
CA TYR A 287 -10.19 -23.39 -8.72
C TYR A 287 -10.51 -24.23 -9.98
N GLY A 288 -9.52 -24.63 -10.78
CA GLY A 288 -9.73 -25.38 -12.02
C GLY A 288 -10.10 -24.49 -13.21
N ALA A 289 -11.00 -24.96 -14.08
CA ALA A 289 -11.48 -24.17 -15.22
C ALA A 289 -12.53 -23.13 -14.78
N GLY A 290 -12.58 -21.97 -15.43
CA GLY A 290 -13.51 -20.89 -15.09
C GLY A 290 -13.37 -19.64 -15.96
N PRO A 291 -14.02 -18.52 -15.58
CA PRO A 291 -14.06 -17.30 -16.40
C PRO A 291 -12.69 -16.65 -16.65
N TRP A 292 -11.66 -17.03 -15.90
CA TRP A 292 -10.27 -16.63 -16.15
C TRP A 292 -9.67 -17.27 -17.41
N ASP A 293 -10.24 -18.38 -17.89
CA ASP A 293 -9.80 -19.01 -19.13
C ASP A 293 -10.15 -18.14 -20.33
N ASP A 294 -11.38 -17.62 -20.39
CA ASP A 294 -11.81 -16.65 -21.40
C ASP A 294 -10.95 -15.37 -21.37
N LEU A 295 -10.63 -14.88 -20.16
CA LEU A 295 -9.73 -13.73 -19.99
C LEU A 295 -8.35 -14.02 -20.57
N ALA A 296 -7.79 -15.21 -20.30
CA ALA A 296 -6.49 -15.61 -20.82
C ALA A 296 -6.49 -15.73 -22.34
N GLU A 297 -7.52 -16.34 -22.92
CA GLU A 297 -7.67 -16.46 -24.37
C GLU A 297 -7.76 -15.08 -25.04
N ALA A 298 -8.60 -14.19 -24.50
CA ALA A 298 -8.73 -12.82 -25.00
C ALA A 298 -7.42 -12.03 -24.87
N TRP A 299 -6.72 -12.15 -23.74
CA TRP A 299 -5.46 -11.47 -23.46
C TRP A 299 -4.34 -11.92 -24.42
N ILE A 300 -4.21 -13.24 -24.65
CA ILE A 300 -3.24 -13.80 -25.59
C ILE A 300 -3.56 -13.37 -27.03
N ALA A 301 -4.84 -13.35 -27.40
CA ALA A 301 -5.27 -12.92 -28.73
C ALA A 301 -5.03 -11.42 -28.97
N ALA A 302 -5.25 -10.58 -27.95
CA ALA A 302 -5.01 -9.14 -28.01
C ALA A 302 -3.53 -8.76 -28.05
N HIS A 303 -2.66 -9.59 -27.46
CA HIS A 303 -1.21 -9.36 -27.38
C HIS A 303 -0.40 -10.56 -27.89
N PRO A 304 -0.38 -10.81 -29.21
CA PRO A 304 0.38 -11.93 -29.76
C PRO A 304 1.89 -11.77 -29.51
N VAL A 305 2.53 -12.79 -28.95
CA VAL A 305 3.98 -12.77 -28.64
C VAL A 305 4.85 -12.54 -29.90
N ARG A 306 4.37 -12.96 -31.07
CA ARG A 306 5.05 -12.74 -32.36
C ARG A 306 5.21 -11.25 -32.74
N ASP A 307 4.42 -10.37 -32.13
CA ASP A 307 4.44 -8.93 -32.40
C ASP A 307 5.39 -8.18 -31.43
N THR A 308 6.24 -8.91 -30.71
CA THR A 308 7.20 -8.36 -29.74
C THR A 308 8.53 -7.96 -30.39
N ALA A 309 9.27 -7.07 -29.71
CA ALA A 309 10.64 -6.74 -30.11
C ALA A 309 11.56 -7.97 -30.04
N PRO A 310 12.54 -8.12 -30.96
CA PRO A 310 13.50 -9.22 -30.95
C PRO A 310 14.16 -9.41 -29.58
N GLY A 311 14.13 -10.65 -29.05
CA GLY A 311 14.67 -11.01 -27.72
C GLY A 311 13.61 -11.11 -26.62
N THR A 312 12.52 -10.33 -26.70
CA THR A 312 11.40 -10.41 -25.72
C THR A 312 10.63 -11.72 -25.86
N ASP A 313 10.46 -12.20 -27.09
CA ASP A 313 9.83 -13.49 -27.39
C ASP A 313 10.58 -14.68 -26.77
N ALA A 314 11.92 -14.70 -26.84
CA ALA A 314 12.73 -15.75 -26.21
C ALA A 314 12.56 -15.73 -24.67
N PHE A 315 12.58 -14.54 -24.07
CA PHE A 315 12.36 -14.35 -22.65
C PHE A 315 10.97 -14.83 -22.19
N LEU A 316 9.91 -14.47 -22.92
CA LEU A 316 8.55 -14.90 -22.62
C LEU A 316 8.39 -16.42 -22.77
N ARG A 317 9.05 -17.04 -23.75
CA ARG A 317 9.10 -18.51 -23.90
C ARG A 317 9.75 -19.22 -22.71
N ASP A 318 10.71 -18.60 -22.05
CA ASP A 318 11.33 -19.17 -20.83
C ASP A 318 10.44 -18.98 -19.59
N CYS A 319 9.72 -17.85 -19.51
CA CYS A 319 8.91 -17.51 -18.33
C CYS A 319 7.50 -18.14 -18.33
N LEU A 320 6.85 -18.30 -19.49
CA LEU A 320 5.48 -18.82 -19.55
C LEU A 320 5.33 -20.26 -19.02
N PRO A 321 6.22 -21.22 -19.35
CA PRO A 321 6.08 -22.60 -18.89
C PRO A 321 6.21 -22.76 -17.37
N VAL A 322 6.84 -21.79 -16.69
CA VAL A 322 7.10 -21.88 -15.24
C VAL A 322 6.01 -21.26 -14.36
N LEU A 323 4.96 -20.67 -14.94
CA LEU A 323 3.90 -20.00 -14.18
C LEU A 323 3.28 -20.89 -13.09
N ALA A 324 3.03 -22.17 -13.40
CA ALA A 324 2.48 -23.11 -12.42
C ALA A 324 3.41 -23.31 -11.22
N GLU A 325 4.73 -23.33 -11.46
CA GLU A 325 5.73 -23.48 -10.42
C GLU A 325 5.88 -22.19 -9.60
N VAL A 326 5.83 -21.02 -10.22
CA VAL A 326 5.78 -19.72 -9.51
C VAL A 326 4.57 -19.64 -8.58
N VAL A 327 3.40 -20.11 -9.03
CA VAL A 327 2.19 -20.18 -8.20
C VAL A 327 2.38 -21.15 -7.04
N ARG A 328 2.90 -22.36 -7.30
CA ARG A 328 3.19 -23.36 -6.25
C ARG A 328 4.16 -22.80 -5.19
N LEU A 329 5.19 -22.07 -5.63
CA LEU A 329 6.18 -21.44 -4.76
C LEU A 329 5.59 -20.30 -3.93
N SER A 330 4.72 -19.48 -4.50
CA SER A 330 4.13 -18.33 -3.80
C SER A 330 2.93 -18.67 -2.91
N ILE A 331 2.12 -19.67 -3.27
CA ILE A 331 0.87 -20.00 -2.56
C ILE A 331 1.03 -21.22 -1.63
N ASP A 332 1.63 -22.29 -2.11
CA ASP A 332 1.55 -23.62 -1.47
C ASP A 332 2.85 -24.10 -0.82
N THR A 333 3.96 -23.38 -1.03
CA THR A 333 5.24 -23.78 -0.47
C THR A 333 5.34 -23.34 1.00
N PRO A 334 5.62 -24.27 1.93
CA PRO A 334 5.88 -23.92 3.31
C PRO A 334 7.13 -23.03 3.46
N MET A 335 7.02 -21.93 4.19
CA MET A 335 8.11 -20.96 4.35
C MET A 335 8.38 -20.65 5.82
N LYS A 336 9.63 -20.31 6.15
CA LYS A 336 10.03 -19.87 7.49
C LYS A 336 9.31 -18.58 7.88
N ALA A 337 9.12 -17.66 6.93
CA ALA A 337 8.31 -16.45 7.06
C ALA A 337 6.91 -16.74 7.62
N PHE A 338 6.38 -17.94 7.34
CA PHE A 338 5.04 -18.39 7.73
C PHE A 338 5.05 -19.48 8.82
N ALA A 339 6.15 -19.59 9.57
CA ALA A 339 6.35 -20.60 10.60
C ALA A 339 6.20 -22.04 10.07
N GLY A 340 6.75 -22.32 8.88
CA GLY A 340 6.72 -23.64 8.25
C GLY A 340 5.36 -24.02 7.65
N ARG A 341 4.49 -23.05 7.41
CA ARG A 341 3.21 -23.22 6.69
C ARG A 341 3.27 -22.52 5.33
N SER A 342 2.31 -22.83 4.44
CA SER A 342 2.13 -22.12 3.17
C SER A 342 1.23 -20.89 3.35
N LEU A 343 1.21 -19.99 2.37
CA LEU A 343 0.25 -18.88 2.34
C LEU A 343 -1.19 -19.41 2.32
N SER A 344 -1.47 -20.46 1.53
CA SER A 344 -2.78 -21.11 1.45
C SER A 344 -3.24 -21.73 2.77
N ALA A 345 -2.31 -22.14 3.64
CA ALA A 345 -2.62 -22.62 4.98
C ALA A 345 -2.96 -21.47 5.95
N LEU A 346 -2.38 -20.28 5.75
CA LEU A 346 -2.73 -19.08 6.52
C LEU A 346 -4.06 -18.50 6.06
N VAL A 347 -4.27 -18.38 4.75
CA VAL A 347 -5.46 -17.81 4.11
C VAL A 347 -5.93 -18.76 3.02
N PRO A 348 -6.95 -19.61 3.30
CA PRO A 348 -7.41 -20.59 2.32
C PRO A 348 -8.06 -19.95 1.10
N PRO A 349 -7.49 -20.09 -0.13
CA PRO A 349 -8.06 -19.50 -1.34
C PRO A 349 -9.45 -20.05 -1.65
N ALA A 350 -9.76 -21.27 -1.20
CA ALA A 350 -11.09 -21.88 -1.34
C ALA A 350 -12.24 -21.00 -0.79
N ARG A 351 -11.98 -20.06 0.13
CA ARG A 351 -12.99 -19.10 0.61
C ARG A 351 -13.42 -18.05 -0.42
N ALA A 352 -12.55 -17.76 -1.39
CA ALA A 352 -12.77 -16.85 -2.51
C ALA A 352 -13.09 -17.59 -3.81
N HIS A 353 -13.25 -18.92 -3.77
CA HIS A 353 -13.70 -19.72 -4.91
C HIS A 353 -15.09 -19.24 -5.37
N PRO A 354 -15.37 -19.08 -6.68
CA PRO A 354 -16.68 -18.64 -7.20
C PRO A 354 -17.88 -19.35 -6.58
N LYS A 355 -17.91 -20.69 -6.62
CA LYS A 355 -18.92 -21.50 -5.93
C LYS A 355 -19.08 -21.17 -4.44
N ALA A 356 -17.99 -21.03 -3.68
CA ALA A 356 -18.07 -20.71 -2.26
C ALA A 356 -18.64 -19.30 -2.00
N LEU A 357 -18.41 -18.36 -2.91
CA LEU A 357 -18.98 -17.01 -2.87
C LEU A 357 -20.46 -17.03 -3.24
N ASP A 358 -20.85 -17.78 -4.27
CA ASP A 358 -22.26 -17.98 -4.64
C ASP A 358 -23.03 -18.68 -3.51
N ASP A 359 -22.45 -19.71 -2.88
CA ASP A 359 -23.04 -20.42 -1.75
C ASP A 359 -23.21 -19.50 -0.53
N LEU A 360 -22.25 -18.59 -0.30
CA LEU A 360 -22.35 -17.56 0.74
C LEU A 360 -23.53 -16.62 0.47
N GLU A 361 -23.61 -16.08 -0.74
CA GLU A 361 -24.68 -15.16 -1.16
C GLU A 361 -26.05 -15.81 -1.08
N ARG A 362 -26.22 -17.04 -1.59
CA ARG A 362 -27.51 -17.75 -1.53
C ARG A 362 -27.95 -18.04 -0.10
N ARG A 363 -27.03 -18.45 0.77
CA ARG A 363 -27.33 -18.83 2.16
C ARG A 363 -27.69 -17.63 3.03
N LEU A 364 -27.01 -16.51 2.85
CA LEU A 364 -27.21 -15.32 3.68
C LEU A 364 -28.19 -14.31 3.06
N GLY A 365 -28.41 -14.39 1.76
CA GLY A 365 -29.34 -13.53 1.02
C GLY A 365 -29.09 -12.05 1.29
N PRO A 366 -30.15 -11.23 1.43
CA PRO A 366 -30.02 -9.80 1.72
C PRO A 366 -29.27 -9.48 3.02
N ALA A 367 -29.19 -10.42 3.98
CA ALA A 367 -28.48 -10.18 5.24
C ALA A 367 -26.97 -10.04 5.04
N LEU A 368 -26.40 -10.63 3.98
CA LEU A 368 -24.98 -10.49 3.65
C LEU A 368 -24.57 -9.02 3.45
N TYR A 369 -25.46 -8.22 2.86
CA TYR A 369 -25.20 -6.82 2.52
C TYR A 369 -25.76 -5.81 3.53
N ASN A 370 -26.63 -6.25 4.45
CA ASN A 370 -27.35 -5.36 5.37
C ASN A 370 -27.05 -5.61 6.86
N SER A 371 -26.63 -6.82 7.23
CA SER A 371 -26.30 -7.16 8.62
C SER A 371 -24.88 -6.74 8.94
N MET A 372 -24.71 -5.92 9.99
CA MET A 372 -23.38 -5.49 10.37
C MET A 372 -22.47 -6.64 10.81
N HIS A 373 -23.04 -7.70 11.39
CA HIS A 373 -22.28 -8.89 11.72
C HIS A 373 -21.63 -9.49 10.48
N TRP A 374 -22.42 -9.72 9.42
CA TRP A 374 -21.92 -10.34 8.18
C TRP A 374 -21.00 -9.43 7.39
N ILE A 375 -21.36 -8.15 7.27
CA ILE A 375 -20.51 -7.14 6.62
C ILE A 375 -19.14 -7.10 7.29
N TRP A 376 -19.09 -7.11 8.62
CA TRP A 376 -17.84 -7.18 9.36
C TRP A 376 -17.13 -8.51 9.08
N THR A 377 -17.73 -9.66 9.42
CA THR A 377 -17.05 -10.96 9.40
C THR A 377 -16.62 -11.43 8.01
N GLU A 378 -17.37 -11.06 6.97
CA GLU A 378 -17.19 -11.54 5.60
C GLU A 378 -16.80 -10.41 4.62
N ALA A 379 -16.34 -9.25 5.10
CA ALA A 379 -15.97 -8.08 4.28
C ALA A 379 -15.07 -8.41 3.08
N LEU A 380 -14.05 -9.26 3.28
CA LEU A 380 -13.12 -9.65 2.21
C LEU A 380 -13.78 -10.58 1.17
N ARG A 381 -14.71 -11.44 1.60
CA ARG A 381 -15.49 -12.29 0.68
C ARG A 381 -16.58 -11.51 -0.02
N LEU A 382 -17.14 -10.47 0.62
CA LEU A 382 -18.00 -9.49 -0.03
C LEU A 382 -17.25 -8.78 -1.16
N LEU A 383 -16.04 -8.29 -0.89
CA LEU A 383 -15.17 -7.69 -1.90
C LEU A 383 -14.85 -8.69 -3.04
N ALA A 384 -14.54 -9.95 -2.70
CA ALA A 384 -14.31 -11.01 -3.69
C ALA A 384 -15.56 -11.28 -4.55
N LEU A 385 -16.74 -11.35 -3.93
CA LEU A 385 -18.01 -11.63 -4.58
C LEU A 385 -18.42 -10.50 -5.52
N THR A 386 -18.44 -9.26 -5.06
CA THR A 386 -18.79 -8.12 -5.91
C THR A 386 -17.79 -7.93 -7.03
N GLY A 387 -16.49 -8.11 -6.76
CA GLY A 387 -15.46 -8.09 -7.80
C GLY A 387 -15.65 -9.17 -8.86
N LEU A 388 -15.97 -10.40 -8.45
CA LEU A 388 -16.32 -11.52 -9.34
C LEU A 388 -17.55 -11.18 -10.19
N ARG A 389 -18.59 -10.60 -9.60
CA ARG A 389 -19.82 -10.20 -10.32
C ARG A 389 -19.53 -9.11 -11.34
N VAL A 390 -18.75 -8.09 -11.01
CA VAL A 390 -18.37 -7.07 -11.99
C VAL A 390 -17.57 -7.69 -13.15
N ALA A 391 -16.66 -8.61 -12.86
CA ALA A 391 -15.83 -9.26 -13.88
C ALA A 391 -16.63 -10.19 -14.80
N THR A 392 -17.64 -10.90 -14.28
CA THR A 392 -18.39 -11.92 -15.04
C THR A 392 -19.74 -11.44 -15.56
N GLN A 393 -20.24 -10.31 -15.07
CA GLN A 393 -21.55 -9.75 -15.43
C GLN A 393 -21.42 -8.25 -15.75
N PRO A 394 -20.67 -7.87 -16.80
CA PRO A 394 -20.40 -6.47 -17.11
C PRO A 394 -21.68 -5.64 -17.32
N GLY A 395 -22.75 -6.23 -17.85
CA GLY A 395 -24.06 -5.57 -17.99
C GLY A 395 -24.73 -5.18 -16.66
N ARG A 396 -24.27 -5.72 -15.52
CA ARG A 396 -24.75 -5.40 -14.16
C ARG A 396 -23.67 -4.73 -13.30
N ALA A 397 -22.58 -4.27 -13.90
CA ALA A 397 -21.46 -3.68 -13.18
C ALA A 397 -21.90 -2.49 -12.32
N SER A 398 -22.67 -1.56 -12.89
CA SER A 398 -23.14 -0.36 -12.17
C SER A 398 -24.02 -0.69 -10.96
N GLU A 399 -24.90 -1.69 -11.09
CA GLU A 399 -25.72 -2.16 -9.98
C GLU A 399 -24.86 -2.80 -8.88
N THR A 400 -23.92 -3.65 -9.27
CA THR A 400 -23.00 -4.32 -8.36
C THR A 400 -22.12 -3.32 -7.61
N LEU A 401 -21.61 -2.28 -8.29
CA LEU A 401 -20.80 -1.23 -7.67
C LEU A 401 -21.62 -0.36 -6.71
N ARG A 402 -22.93 -0.18 -6.96
CA ARG A 402 -23.82 0.49 -5.99
C ARG A 402 -23.99 -0.36 -4.72
N VAL A 403 -24.21 -1.66 -4.86
CA VAL A 403 -24.27 -2.59 -3.71
C VAL A 403 -22.94 -2.59 -2.95
N GLN A 404 -21.82 -2.60 -3.68
CA GLN A 404 -20.48 -2.50 -3.12
C GLN A 404 -20.31 -1.24 -2.26
N GLU A 405 -20.69 -0.10 -2.81
CA GLU A 405 -20.63 1.17 -2.11
C GLU A 405 -21.50 1.19 -0.84
N GLU A 406 -22.73 0.69 -0.94
CA GLU A 406 -23.68 0.67 0.17
C GLU A 406 -23.16 -0.14 1.37
N TRP A 407 -22.62 -1.35 1.15
CA TRP A 407 -22.08 -2.14 2.25
C TRP A 407 -20.75 -1.58 2.76
N MET A 408 -19.91 -0.99 1.90
CA MET A 408 -18.68 -0.33 2.33
C MET A 408 -18.99 0.87 3.25
N LEU A 409 -19.96 1.70 2.90
CA LEU A 409 -20.39 2.81 3.76
C LEU A 409 -20.89 2.32 5.13
N ARG A 410 -21.61 1.19 5.17
CA ARG A 410 -22.02 0.54 6.42
C ARG A 410 -20.82 0.04 7.22
N LEU A 411 -19.84 -0.59 6.57
CA LEU A 411 -18.61 -1.03 7.22
C LEU A 411 -17.85 0.14 7.84
N GLY A 412 -17.65 1.23 7.09
CA GLY A 412 -17.00 2.43 7.57
C GLY A 412 -17.80 3.22 8.62
N ALA A 413 -19.09 2.95 8.80
CA ALA A 413 -19.90 3.53 9.86
C ALA A 413 -19.86 2.72 11.17
N ALA A 414 -19.43 1.46 11.13
CA ALA A 414 -19.42 0.57 12.30
C ALA A 414 -18.24 0.81 13.25
N VAL A 415 -17.22 1.55 12.83
CA VAL A 415 -16.08 1.89 13.70
C VAL A 415 -16.27 3.31 14.26
N PRO A 416 -16.10 3.52 15.58
CA PRO A 416 -16.19 4.85 16.17
C PRO A 416 -15.23 5.85 15.48
N ALA A 417 -15.78 6.99 15.09
CA ALA A 417 -15.01 8.13 14.58
C ALA A 417 -14.08 8.70 15.66
N ALA A 418 -12.94 9.26 15.25
CA ALA A 418 -11.90 9.82 16.10
C ALA A 418 -12.29 11.12 16.83
#